data_AF-A0A8X6ND72-F1
#
_entry.id   AF-A0A8X6ND72-F1
#
_cell.length_a   1.000
_cell.length_b   1.000
_cell.length_c   1.000
_cell.angle_alpha   90.00
_cell.angle_beta   90.00
_cell.angle_gamma   90.00
#
_symmetry.space_group_name_H-M   'P 1'
#
loop_
_entity.id
_entity.type
_entity.pdbx_description
1 polymer ?
#
loop_
_entity_poly.entity_id
_entity_poly.type
_entity_poly.pdbx_seq_one_letter_code
_entity_poly.pdbx_strand_id
1 'polypeptide(L)'
;MLFVPSLENIAALPFAITLYNDSEMQQFFKNTKFWLSPNEEWKVIMKKKISNSVYSEPLQEKIMSLMKPMNYEVEMWKKQHKSFYGKEVEQRITSKFHWKMDGTIDRLKTASFLIQSDVLQMRHRFRLACNYWPKERVISIWEQMSAGLQDFFRNIEMYDVPYSEYPSNINVIEWIRWHTQIGNSNIRENEWFHAYNWDAVSLQGLLPQKLTSEERLQIIQRTLDGFYYDHSCRFCVLLMAADQRLEVLKMNPYFILESFLLWPGQSLFIEMVNHVKNDLTEIHFLNLLYVIMCQKIFPGWEDFDYFDLLREFWSLIPNECKEFLKGFEIYEPISLVLAKGRRALPELKKYFPHFQQH
;
A
#
# COMPACT_ATOMS: atom_id res chain seq x y z
N MET A 1 -1.13 16.26 9.74
CA MET A 1 -0.11 15.58 10.55
C MET A 1 0.77 14.77 9.61
N LEU A 2 2.08 14.84 9.78
CA LEU A 2 3.03 14.10 8.93
C LEU A 2 3.57 12.93 9.76
N PHE A 3 3.51 11.73 9.20
CA PHE A 3 4.20 10.59 9.79
C PHE A 3 5.71 10.87 9.81
N VAL A 4 6.32 10.78 10.99
CA VAL A 4 7.76 10.91 11.17
C VAL A 4 8.30 9.55 11.63
N PRO A 5 9.16 8.89 10.85
CA PRO A 5 9.77 7.62 11.26
C PRO A 5 10.60 7.81 12.53
N SER A 6 10.65 6.81 13.40
CA SER A 6 11.54 6.83 14.55
C SER A 6 13.02 6.88 14.13
N LEU A 7 13.89 7.39 15.01
CA LEU A 7 15.33 7.39 14.75
C LEU A 7 15.88 5.98 14.51
N GLU A 8 15.34 4.98 15.21
CA GLU A 8 15.67 3.56 15.01
C GLU A 8 15.28 3.08 13.61
N ASN A 9 14.09 3.43 13.11
CA ASN A 9 13.69 3.13 11.73
C ASN A 9 14.65 3.77 10.73
N ILE A 10 14.98 5.06 10.93
CA ILE A 10 15.89 5.82 10.06
C ILE A 10 17.28 5.18 10.02
N ALA A 11 17.79 4.72 11.17
CA ALA A 11 19.10 4.07 11.27
C ALA A 11 19.10 2.66 10.67
N ALA A 12 18.04 1.88 10.86
CA ALA A 12 17.95 0.49 10.37
C ALA A 12 17.71 0.40 8.86
N LEU A 13 16.97 1.34 8.30
CA LEU A 13 16.45 1.26 6.94
C LEU A 13 17.53 1.10 5.84
N PRO A 14 18.64 1.87 5.82
CA PRO A 14 19.69 1.69 4.80
C PRO A 14 20.27 0.27 4.77
N PHE A 15 20.40 -0.36 5.95
CA PHE A 15 20.87 -1.73 6.07
C PHE A 15 19.82 -2.74 5.62
N ALA A 16 18.55 -2.52 6.00
CA ALA A 16 17.43 -3.34 5.52
C ALA A 16 17.31 -3.29 3.99
N ILE A 17 17.48 -2.12 3.36
CA ILE A 17 17.52 -1.97 1.89
C ILE A 17 18.69 -2.74 1.27
N THR A 18 19.87 -2.64 1.88
CA THR A 18 21.07 -3.35 1.41
C THR A 18 20.86 -4.86 1.46
N LEU A 19 20.34 -5.38 2.56
CA LEU A 19 20.03 -6.80 2.74
C LEU A 19 18.87 -7.25 1.85
N TYR A 20 17.85 -6.42 1.66
CA TYR A 20 16.74 -6.73 0.77
C TYR A 20 17.23 -6.92 -0.66
N ASN A 21 18.18 -6.09 -1.13
CA ASN A 21 18.76 -6.18 -2.46
C ASN A 21 19.86 -7.26 -2.62
N ASP A 22 20.20 -7.98 -1.56
CA ASP A 22 21.12 -9.11 -1.63
C ASP A 22 20.56 -10.23 -2.52
N SER A 23 21.41 -10.83 -3.35
CA SER A 23 20.98 -11.82 -4.35
C SER A 23 20.41 -13.09 -3.74
N GLU A 24 20.92 -13.54 -2.60
CA GLU A 24 20.40 -14.71 -1.87
C GLU A 24 19.02 -14.40 -1.28
N MET A 25 18.85 -13.19 -0.72
CA MET A 25 17.55 -12.73 -0.20
C MET A 25 16.51 -12.59 -1.32
N GLN A 26 16.87 -11.97 -2.44
CA GLN A 26 16.00 -11.85 -3.61
C GLN A 26 15.58 -13.22 -4.15
N GLN A 27 16.52 -14.17 -4.20
CA GLN A 27 16.25 -15.54 -4.63
C GLN A 27 15.29 -16.25 -3.65
N PHE A 28 15.45 -16.03 -2.35
CA PHE A 28 14.55 -16.53 -1.33
C PHE A 28 13.13 -15.95 -1.49
N PHE A 29 13.00 -14.62 -1.60
CA PHE A 29 11.69 -13.96 -1.76
C PHE A 29 10.97 -14.39 -3.03
N LYS A 30 11.71 -14.68 -4.10
CA LYS A 30 11.15 -15.19 -5.36
C LYS A 30 10.54 -16.59 -5.22
N ASN A 31 11.17 -17.44 -4.43
CA ASN A 31 10.79 -18.85 -4.30
C ASN A 31 9.73 -19.08 -3.23
N THR A 32 9.41 -18.06 -2.43
CA THR A 32 8.50 -18.18 -1.29
C THR A 32 7.39 -17.16 -1.38
N LYS A 33 6.20 -17.49 -0.87
CA LYS A 33 5.15 -16.50 -0.64
C LYS A 33 5.42 -15.77 0.68
N PHE A 34 6.61 -15.18 0.80
CA PHE A 34 7.17 -14.66 2.05
C PHE A 34 6.24 -13.69 2.80
N TRP A 35 5.49 -12.87 2.07
CA TRP A 35 4.57 -11.91 2.67
C TRP A 35 3.27 -12.54 3.19
N LEU A 36 2.87 -13.72 2.69
CA LEU A 36 1.68 -14.47 3.12
C LEU A 36 1.99 -15.38 4.30
N SER A 37 3.05 -16.18 4.19
CA SER A 37 3.53 -17.05 5.27
C SER A 37 5.06 -17.10 5.22
N PRO A 38 5.74 -16.24 6.01
CA PRO A 38 7.18 -16.35 6.13
C PRO A 38 7.50 -17.63 6.92
N ASN A 39 8.20 -18.58 6.28
CA ASN A 39 8.79 -19.70 7.01
C ASN A 39 9.88 -19.19 7.98
N GLU A 40 10.44 -19.99 8.88
CA GLU A 40 11.52 -19.51 9.77
C GLU A 40 12.90 -19.46 9.07
N GLU A 41 13.00 -19.93 7.84
CA GLU A 41 14.26 -20.09 7.09
C GLU A 41 14.91 -18.74 6.74
N TRP A 42 14.11 -17.74 6.34
CA TRP A 42 14.66 -16.39 6.08
C TRP A 42 15.31 -15.80 7.32
N LYS A 43 14.81 -16.10 8.54
CA LYS A 43 15.42 -15.59 9.76
C LYS A 43 16.80 -16.18 9.96
N VAL A 44 17.03 -17.43 9.55
CA VAL A 44 18.35 -18.07 9.60
C VAL A 44 19.29 -17.41 8.59
N ILE A 45 18.84 -17.20 7.34
CA ILE A 45 19.65 -16.54 6.30
C ILE A 45 20.01 -15.12 6.74
N MET A 46 19.03 -14.36 7.22
CA MET A 46 19.23 -12.99 7.70
C MET A 46 20.14 -12.94 8.93
N LYS A 47 19.92 -13.81 9.94
CA LYS A 47 20.80 -13.88 11.11
C LYS A 47 22.23 -14.18 10.68
N LYS A 48 22.47 -15.13 9.78
CA LYS A 48 23.82 -15.40 9.26
C LYS A 48 24.46 -14.17 8.61
N LYS A 49 23.70 -13.42 7.80
CA LYS A 49 24.20 -12.19 7.14
C LYS A 49 24.46 -11.06 8.13
N ILE A 50 23.57 -10.88 9.10
CA ILE A 50 23.67 -9.85 10.12
C ILE A 50 24.72 -10.19 11.19
N SER A 51 24.88 -11.45 11.60
CA SER A 51 25.88 -11.86 12.59
C SER A 51 27.32 -11.61 12.12
N ASN A 52 27.54 -11.50 10.80
CA ASN A 52 28.83 -11.11 10.23
C ASN A 52 29.04 -9.58 10.20
N SER A 53 28.10 -8.80 10.72
CA SER A 53 28.14 -7.33 10.76
C SER A 53 28.49 -6.80 12.16
N VAL A 54 28.83 -5.51 12.24
CA VAL A 54 29.20 -4.82 13.49
C VAL A 54 27.97 -4.22 14.21
N TYR A 55 26.75 -4.60 13.81
CA TYR A 55 25.53 -3.99 14.35
C TYR A 55 25.20 -4.49 15.77
N SER A 56 24.75 -3.60 16.64
CA SER A 56 24.20 -3.95 17.96
C SER A 56 22.92 -4.78 17.84
N GLU A 57 22.67 -5.69 18.76
CA GLU A 57 21.48 -6.57 18.80
C GLU A 57 20.14 -5.83 18.57
N PRO A 58 19.84 -4.67 19.20
CA PRO A 58 18.58 -3.95 18.95
C PRO A 58 18.42 -3.48 17.49
N LEU A 59 19.52 -3.07 16.86
CA LEU A 59 19.52 -2.68 15.45
C LEU A 59 19.31 -3.89 14.54
N GLN A 60 19.86 -5.06 14.91
CA GLN A 60 19.64 -6.31 14.18
C GLN A 60 18.17 -6.71 14.19
N GLU A 61 17.55 -6.71 15.37
CA GLU A 61 16.11 -6.97 15.54
C GLU A 61 15.28 -5.99 14.72
N LYS A 62 15.68 -4.71 14.72
CA LYS A 62 14.97 -3.69 13.97
C LYS A 62 15.07 -3.87 12.45
N ILE A 63 16.25 -4.24 11.93
CA ILE A 63 16.42 -4.56 10.51
C ILE A 63 15.54 -5.76 10.13
N MET A 64 15.54 -6.80 10.96
CA MET A 64 14.70 -7.99 10.77
C MET A 64 13.21 -7.64 10.69
N SER A 65 12.74 -6.76 11.57
CA SER A 65 11.34 -6.35 11.63
C SER A 65 10.88 -5.58 10.38
N LEU A 66 11.81 -4.97 9.64
CA LEU A 66 11.52 -4.22 8.41
C LEU A 66 11.44 -5.12 7.17
N MET A 67 11.98 -6.34 7.19
CA MET A 67 12.06 -7.18 5.98
C MET A 67 10.69 -7.58 5.45
N LYS A 68 9.78 -7.97 6.34
CA LYS A 68 8.41 -8.39 5.97
C LYS A 68 7.59 -7.24 5.36
N PRO A 69 7.47 -6.05 6.00
CA PRO A 69 6.74 -4.93 5.39
C PRO A 69 7.40 -4.42 4.10
N MET A 70 8.73 -4.39 4.02
CA MET A 70 9.42 -4.02 2.77
C MET A 70 9.07 -4.98 1.64
N ASN A 71 9.09 -6.30 1.90
CA ASN A 71 8.69 -7.26 0.88
C ASN A 71 7.22 -7.11 0.49
N TYR A 72 6.34 -6.85 1.45
CA TYR A 72 4.94 -6.61 1.16
C TYR A 72 4.75 -5.38 0.25
N GLU A 73 5.46 -4.27 0.50
CA GLU A 73 5.41 -3.07 -0.35
C GLU A 73 5.89 -3.37 -1.78
N VAL A 74 6.98 -4.14 -1.93
CA VAL A 74 7.46 -4.61 -3.24
C VAL A 74 6.41 -5.46 -3.95
N GLU A 75 5.79 -6.40 -3.25
CA GLU A 75 4.80 -7.30 -3.83
C GLU A 75 3.50 -6.57 -4.20
N MET A 76 3.11 -5.55 -3.42
CA MET A 76 2.00 -4.67 -3.78
C MET A 76 2.33 -3.85 -5.02
N TRP A 77 3.53 -3.27 -5.10
CA TRP A 77 4.00 -2.61 -6.32
C TRP A 77 3.92 -3.57 -7.51
N LYS A 78 4.49 -4.78 -7.41
CA LYS A 78 4.45 -5.76 -8.50
C LYS A 78 3.03 -6.13 -8.90
N LYS A 79 2.14 -6.35 -7.94
CA LYS A 79 0.73 -6.69 -8.19
C LYS A 79 0.03 -5.57 -8.99
N GLN A 80 0.23 -4.32 -8.61
CA GLN A 80 -0.37 -3.15 -9.26
C GLN A 80 0.17 -2.92 -10.69
N HIS A 81 1.38 -3.41 -10.97
CA HIS A 81 2.09 -3.17 -12.21
C HIS A 81 2.32 -4.43 -13.05
N LYS A 82 1.73 -5.56 -12.67
CA LYS A 82 1.96 -6.87 -13.30
C LYS A 82 1.58 -6.90 -14.78
N SER A 83 0.57 -6.12 -15.15
CA SER A 83 0.12 -5.90 -16.53
C SER A 83 1.14 -5.13 -17.39
N PHE A 84 2.04 -4.37 -16.75
CA PHE A 84 3.00 -3.52 -17.44
C PHE A 84 4.31 -4.23 -17.75
N TYR A 85 4.61 -5.37 -17.14
CA TYR A 85 5.88 -6.01 -17.41
C TYR A 85 5.87 -7.51 -17.11
N GLY A 86 6.55 -8.29 -17.96
CA GLY A 86 6.73 -9.72 -17.74
C GLY A 86 7.67 -10.02 -16.57
N LYS A 87 7.66 -11.27 -16.10
CA LYS A 87 8.45 -11.75 -14.95
C LYS A 87 9.96 -11.43 -15.02
N GLU A 88 10.52 -11.34 -16.22
CA GLU A 88 11.94 -11.01 -16.42
C GLU A 88 12.24 -9.55 -16.11
N VAL A 89 11.35 -8.65 -16.50
CA VAL A 89 11.49 -7.21 -16.29
C VAL A 89 11.23 -6.87 -14.81
N GLU A 90 10.31 -7.57 -14.16
CA GLU A 90 10.04 -7.45 -12.72
C GLU A 90 11.31 -7.60 -11.86
N GLN A 91 12.17 -8.58 -12.19
CA GLN A 91 13.42 -8.82 -11.47
C GLN A 91 14.40 -7.66 -11.62
N ARG A 92 14.48 -7.08 -12.83
CA ARG A 92 15.36 -5.94 -13.10
C ARG A 92 14.89 -4.66 -12.40
N ILE A 93 13.61 -4.55 -12.08
CA ILE A 93 13.01 -3.40 -11.41
C ILE A 93 13.27 -3.42 -9.91
N THR A 94 13.27 -4.59 -9.27
CA THR A 94 13.26 -4.67 -7.79
C THR A 94 14.50 -4.02 -7.16
N SER A 95 15.68 -4.15 -7.79
CA SER A 95 16.92 -3.48 -7.34
C SER A 95 17.01 -2.00 -7.71
N LYS A 96 15.99 -1.44 -8.37
CA LYS A 96 15.91 -0.05 -8.82
C LYS A 96 14.86 0.77 -8.07
N PHE A 97 14.23 0.19 -7.05
CA PHE A 97 13.32 0.92 -6.19
C PHE A 97 14.04 2.02 -5.44
N HIS A 98 13.45 3.20 -5.49
CA HIS A 98 13.82 4.32 -4.65
C HIS A 98 12.99 4.20 -3.37
N TRP A 99 13.63 4.23 -2.22
CA TRP A 99 12.98 4.08 -0.92
C TRP A 99 12.85 5.43 -0.22
N LYS A 100 11.73 5.67 0.46
CA LYS A 100 11.53 6.80 1.37
C LYS A 100 12.10 6.48 2.74
N MET A 101 12.30 7.50 3.57
CA MET A 101 12.80 7.34 4.95
C MET A 101 11.84 6.57 5.88
N ASP A 102 10.57 6.44 5.50
CA ASP A 102 9.58 5.62 6.20
C ASP A 102 9.65 4.13 5.81
N GLY A 103 10.54 3.79 4.88
CA GLY A 103 10.74 2.46 4.34
C GLY A 103 9.80 2.08 3.20
N THR A 104 8.85 2.92 2.81
CA THR A 104 8.00 2.64 1.63
C THR A 104 8.72 2.98 0.33
N ILE A 105 8.23 2.47 -0.79
CA ILE A 105 8.74 2.85 -2.11
C ILE A 105 8.37 4.32 -2.38
N ASP A 106 9.36 5.12 -2.78
CA ASP A 106 9.13 6.41 -3.42
C ASP A 106 8.62 6.13 -4.84
N ARG A 107 7.30 5.98 -4.92
CA ARG A 107 6.58 5.54 -6.10
C ARG A 107 6.78 6.46 -7.29
N LEU A 108 6.75 7.78 -7.07
CA LEU A 108 7.01 8.79 -8.10
C LEU A 108 8.46 8.76 -8.59
N LYS A 109 9.44 8.75 -7.69
CA LYS A 109 10.86 8.69 -8.10
C LYS A 109 11.19 7.38 -8.82
N THR A 110 10.67 6.27 -8.31
CA THR A 110 10.80 4.95 -8.92
C THR A 110 10.21 4.94 -10.33
N ALA A 111 8.95 5.35 -10.50
CA ALA A 111 8.34 5.40 -11.82
C ALA A 111 9.10 6.32 -12.78
N SER A 112 9.49 7.51 -12.30
CA SER A 112 10.29 8.47 -13.08
C SER A 112 11.61 7.86 -13.55
N PHE A 113 12.33 7.17 -12.67
CA PHE A 113 13.56 6.47 -13.02
C PHE A 113 13.31 5.38 -14.07
N LEU A 114 12.30 4.53 -13.86
CA LEU A 114 11.99 3.43 -14.76
C LEU A 114 11.59 3.90 -16.16
N ILE A 115 10.83 4.99 -16.26
CA ILE A 115 10.43 5.59 -17.55
C ILE A 115 11.64 6.18 -18.30
N GLN A 116 12.58 6.80 -17.58
CA GLN A 116 13.79 7.37 -18.17
C GLN A 116 14.83 6.31 -18.54
N SER A 117 14.86 5.19 -17.81
CA SER A 117 15.80 4.09 -18.01
C SER A 117 15.50 3.25 -19.25
N ASP A 118 16.51 2.57 -19.78
CA ASP A 118 16.38 1.56 -20.83
C ASP A 118 15.83 0.20 -20.36
N VAL A 119 15.57 0.05 -19.06
CA VAL A 119 15.05 -1.18 -18.43
C VAL A 119 13.69 -1.57 -19.00
N LEU A 120 12.84 -0.58 -19.29
CA LEU A 120 11.51 -0.78 -19.83
C LEU A 120 11.48 -0.57 -21.35
N GLN A 121 10.71 -1.42 -22.04
CA GLN A 121 10.34 -1.18 -23.44
C GLN A 121 9.41 0.03 -23.55
N MET A 122 9.41 0.71 -24.70
CA MET A 122 8.63 1.93 -24.92
C MET A 122 7.15 1.78 -24.53
N ARG A 123 6.52 0.65 -24.89
CA ARG A 123 5.13 0.35 -24.53
C ARG A 123 4.87 0.39 -23.02
N HIS A 124 5.81 -0.11 -22.22
CA HIS A 124 5.68 -0.21 -20.76
C HIS A 124 5.96 1.11 -20.09
N ARG A 125 6.89 1.89 -20.64
CA ARG A 125 7.14 3.28 -20.23
C ARG A 125 5.92 4.15 -20.43
N PHE A 126 5.25 4.04 -21.58
CA PHE A 126 4.04 4.78 -21.87
C PHE A 126 2.93 4.45 -20.87
N ARG A 127 2.65 3.14 -20.65
CA ARG A 127 1.66 2.72 -19.65
C ARG A 127 2.00 3.23 -18.25
N LEU A 128 3.25 3.11 -17.82
CA LEU A 128 3.69 3.62 -16.51
C LEU A 128 3.54 5.15 -16.42
N ALA A 129 3.86 5.88 -17.48
CA ALA A 129 3.69 7.33 -17.53
C ALA A 129 2.21 7.75 -17.41
N CYS A 130 1.28 7.03 -18.04
CA CYS A 130 -0.15 7.29 -17.89
C CYS A 130 -0.66 7.15 -16.44
N ASN A 131 0.04 6.38 -15.59
CA ASN A 131 -0.33 6.18 -14.19
C ASN A 131 0.34 7.19 -13.24
N TYR A 132 1.49 7.76 -13.59
CA TYR A 132 2.34 8.49 -12.64
C TYR A 132 2.62 9.95 -12.99
N TRP A 133 2.40 10.36 -14.24
CA TRP A 133 2.98 11.61 -14.74
C TRP A 133 1.99 12.65 -15.25
N PRO A 134 2.41 13.93 -15.23
CA PRO A 134 1.64 15.00 -15.81
C PRO A 134 1.61 14.86 -17.33
N LYS A 135 0.54 15.41 -17.92
CA LYS A 135 0.14 15.30 -19.32
C LYS A 135 1.28 15.51 -20.30
N GLU A 136 2.11 16.53 -20.10
CA GLU A 136 3.17 16.94 -21.02
C GLU A 136 4.17 15.81 -21.24
N ARG A 137 4.44 15.04 -20.19
CA ARG A 137 5.43 13.97 -20.26
C ARG A 137 4.88 12.69 -20.87
N VAL A 138 3.58 12.44 -20.70
CA VAL A 138 2.91 11.34 -21.40
C VAL A 138 2.87 11.62 -22.91
N ILE A 139 2.59 12.88 -23.31
CA ILE A 139 2.62 13.31 -24.72
C ILE A 139 4.02 13.11 -25.32
N SER A 140 5.07 13.53 -24.62
CA SER A 140 6.44 13.36 -25.12
C SER A 140 6.81 11.90 -25.37
N ILE A 141 6.35 10.96 -24.53
CA ILE A 141 6.57 9.53 -24.74
C ILE A 141 5.75 9.02 -25.93
N TRP A 142 4.49 9.47 -26.05
CA TRP A 142 3.63 9.13 -27.17
C TRP A 142 4.22 9.53 -28.52
N GLU A 143 4.77 10.74 -28.62
CA GLU A 143 5.42 11.24 -29.85
C GLU A 143 6.68 10.45 -30.23
N GLN A 144 7.37 9.85 -29.26
CA GLN A 144 8.54 8.99 -29.48
C GLN A 144 8.17 7.56 -29.91
N MET A 145 6.90 7.18 -29.83
CA MET A 145 6.45 5.84 -30.17
C MET A 145 6.32 5.64 -31.68
N SER A 146 6.56 4.41 -32.14
CA SER A 146 6.29 4.05 -33.53
C SER A 146 4.78 4.09 -33.82
N ALA A 147 4.43 4.36 -35.08
CA ALA A 147 3.03 4.39 -35.53
C ALA A 147 2.27 3.10 -35.17
N GLY A 148 2.88 1.93 -35.38
CA GLY A 148 2.25 0.65 -35.03
C GLY A 148 1.96 0.49 -33.53
N LEU A 149 2.80 1.07 -32.66
CA LEU A 149 2.53 1.04 -31.22
C LEU A 149 1.46 2.06 -30.83
N GLN A 150 1.45 3.24 -31.44
CA GLN A 150 0.35 4.21 -31.27
C GLN A 150 -0.99 3.60 -31.71
N ASP A 151 -1.01 2.91 -32.85
CA ASP A 151 -2.21 2.25 -33.36
C ASP A 151 -2.66 1.09 -32.46
N PHE A 152 -1.73 0.29 -31.93
CA PHE A 152 -2.05 -0.72 -30.92
C PHE A 152 -2.82 -0.10 -29.74
N PHE A 153 -2.33 1.02 -29.22
CA PHE A 153 -2.97 1.70 -28.10
C PHE A 153 -4.31 2.35 -28.49
N ARG A 154 -4.41 3.00 -29.66
CA ARG A 154 -5.69 3.57 -30.14
C ARG A 154 -6.82 2.56 -30.23
N ASN A 155 -6.48 1.31 -30.55
CA ASN A 155 -7.43 0.23 -30.74
C ASN A 155 -7.58 -0.66 -29.51
N ILE A 156 -7.02 -0.29 -28.35
CA ILE A 156 -7.18 -1.09 -27.13
C ILE A 156 -8.61 -0.93 -26.60
N GLU A 157 -9.41 -1.99 -26.68
CA GLU A 157 -10.73 -1.98 -26.08
C GLU A 157 -10.68 -2.44 -24.62
N MET A 158 -11.65 -1.97 -23.83
CA MET A 158 -11.76 -2.35 -22.42
C MET A 158 -11.90 -3.88 -22.24
N TYR A 159 -12.54 -4.56 -23.20
CA TYR A 159 -12.79 -6.00 -23.14
C TYR A 159 -11.59 -6.86 -23.56
N ASP A 160 -10.59 -6.28 -24.22
CA ASP A 160 -9.37 -6.99 -24.64
C ASP A 160 -8.37 -7.16 -23.50
N VAL A 161 -8.64 -6.52 -22.36
CA VAL A 161 -7.78 -6.52 -21.19
C VAL A 161 -8.26 -7.59 -20.21
N PRO A 162 -7.43 -8.57 -19.81
CA PRO A 162 -7.80 -9.49 -18.74
C PRO A 162 -8.22 -8.71 -17.49
N TYR A 163 -9.24 -9.16 -16.76
CA TYR A 163 -9.72 -8.46 -15.56
C TYR A 163 -8.60 -8.11 -14.55
N SER A 164 -7.56 -8.95 -14.48
CA SER A 164 -6.37 -8.70 -13.66
C SER A 164 -5.49 -7.52 -14.09
N GLU A 165 -5.71 -6.97 -15.29
CA GLU A 165 -4.96 -5.88 -15.90
C GLU A 165 -5.81 -4.60 -16.10
N TYR A 166 -7.08 -4.62 -15.67
CA TYR A 166 -8.03 -3.52 -15.84
C TYR A 166 -7.57 -2.17 -15.25
N PRO A 167 -7.12 -2.09 -13.98
CA PRO A 167 -6.74 -0.82 -13.33
C PRO A 167 -5.60 -0.09 -14.06
N SER A 168 -4.73 -0.87 -14.67
CA SER A 168 -3.54 -0.40 -15.34
C SER A 168 -3.81 0.15 -16.74
N ASN A 169 -4.77 -0.45 -17.44
CA ASN A 169 -5.12 -0.09 -18.81
C ASN A 169 -6.24 0.97 -18.87
N ILE A 170 -7.04 1.14 -17.80
CA ILE A 170 -8.05 2.21 -17.78
C ILE A 170 -7.42 3.60 -17.92
N ASN A 171 -6.32 3.86 -17.21
CA ASN A 171 -5.58 5.12 -17.32
C ASN A 171 -5.01 5.35 -18.73
N VAL A 172 -4.66 4.27 -19.42
CA VAL A 172 -4.17 4.31 -20.81
C VAL A 172 -5.31 4.61 -21.76
N ILE A 173 -6.42 3.89 -21.65
CA ILE A 173 -7.64 4.10 -22.45
C ILE A 173 -8.14 5.53 -22.29
N GLU A 174 -8.24 6.01 -21.05
CA GLU A 174 -8.70 7.37 -20.74
C GLU A 174 -7.74 8.42 -21.30
N TRP A 175 -6.42 8.22 -21.17
CA TRP A 175 -5.46 9.13 -21.80
C TRP A 175 -5.61 9.17 -23.33
N ILE A 176 -5.86 8.01 -23.97
CA ILE A 176 -6.01 7.92 -25.42
C ILE A 176 -7.32 8.56 -25.88
N ARG A 177 -8.42 8.32 -25.16
CA ARG A 177 -9.70 9.00 -25.41
C ARG A 177 -9.53 10.50 -25.29
N TRP A 178 -8.91 10.95 -24.20
CA TRP A 178 -8.54 12.35 -24.00
C TRP A 178 -7.73 12.90 -25.19
N HIS A 179 -6.64 12.22 -25.57
CA HIS A 179 -5.76 12.64 -26.66
C HIS A 179 -6.46 12.65 -28.04
N THR A 180 -7.36 11.70 -28.30
CA THR A 180 -8.05 11.56 -29.60
C THR A 180 -9.31 12.43 -29.72
N GLN A 181 -10.00 12.71 -28.61
CA GLN A 181 -11.27 13.47 -28.61
C GLN A 181 -11.08 14.99 -28.40
N ILE A 182 -10.01 15.44 -27.71
CA ILE A 182 -9.80 16.85 -27.35
C ILE A 182 -9.12 17.68 -28.46
N GLY A 183 -8.90 17.10 -29.63
CA GLY A 183 -8.78 17.91 -30.84
C GLY A 183 -10.02 18.79 -31.13
N ASN A 184 -11.16 18.62 -30.43
CA ASN A 184 -12.43 19.24 -30.83
C ASN A 184 -13.44 19.70 -29.76
N SER A 185 -13.15 19.72 -28.44
CA SER A 185 -14.14 20.27 -27.49
C SER A 185 -13.58 20.78 -26.15
N ASN A 186 -14.18 21.90 -25.67
CA ASN A 186 -14.04 22.50 -24.33
C ASN A 186 -14.64 21.62 -23.20
N ILE A 187 -14.60 20.30 -23.34
CA ILE A 187 -15.02 19.41 -22.25
C ILE A 187 -14.06 19.66 -21.10
N ARG A 188 -14.61 20.12 -19.96
CA ARG A 188 -13.88 20.41 -18.73
C ARG A 188 -12.85 19.30 -18.49
N GLU A 189 -11.57 19.68 -18.48
CA GLU A 189 -10.42 18.82 -18.21
C GLU A 189 -10.55 18.00 -16.90
N ASN A 190 -11.56 18.29 -16.07
CA ASN A 190 -11.77 17.82 -14.70
C ASN A 190 -12.88 16.77 -14.46
N GLU A 191 -13.62 16.27 -15.44
CA GLU A 191 -14.68 15.29 -15.12
C GLU A 191 -14.30 13.82 -15.37
N TRP A 192 -13.50 13.54 -16.41
CA TRP A 192 -13.19 12.16 -16.82
C TRP A 192 -11.92 11.60 -16.19
N PHE A 193 -10.88 12.42 -16.04
CA PHE A 193 -9.58 11.98 -15.48
C PHE A 193 -9.68 11.55 -14.00
N HIS A 194 -10.74 11.98 -13.32
CA HIS A 194 -10.92 11.85 -11.87
C HIS A 194 -11.83 10.69 -11.45
N ALA A 195 -12.64 10.14 -12.36
CA ALA A 195 -13.61 9.09 -12.02
C ALA A 195 -12.98 7.68 -11.95
N TYR A 196 -11.80 7.48 -12.55
CA TYR A 196 -11.24 6.14 -12.77
C TYR A 196 -9.78 5.99 -12.34
N ASN A 197 -9.20 7.00 -11.70
CA ASN A 197 -7.81 6.92 -11.26
C ASN A 197 -7.72 6.18 -9.92
N TRP A 198 -7.66 4.85 -10.02
CA TRP A 198 -7.72 3.93 -8.88
C TRP A 198 -6.39 3.77 -8.12
N ASP A 199 -5.40 4.64 -8.34
CA ASP A 199 -4.15 4.59 -7.58
C ASP A 199 -3.89 5.89 -6.83
N ALA A 200 -3.56 5.74 -5.54
CA ALA A 200 -3.10 6.80 -4.64
C ALA A 200 -2.02 7.68 -5.27
N VAL A 201 -1.20 7.07 -6.13
CA VAL A 201 -0.07 7.74 -6.78
C VAL A 201 -0.50 8.64 -7.91
N SER A 202 -1.53 8.27 -8.67
CA SER A 202 -2.09 9.18 -9.67
C SER A 202 -2.65 10.43 -9.00
N LEU A 203 -3.30 10.26 -7.84
CA LEU A 203 -3.74 11.37 -7.00
C LEU A 203 -2.56 12.22 -6.49
N GLN A 204 -1.38 11.64 -6.23
CA GLN A 204 -0.16 12.41 -5.92
C GLN A 204 0.27 13.35 -7.04
N GLY A 205 0.15 12.92 -8.29
CA GLY A 205 0.49 13.76 -9.44
C GLY A 205 -0.57 14.82 -9.74
N LEU A 206 -1.83 14.52 -9.44
CA LEU A 206 -2.98 15.37 -9.77
C LEU A 206 -3.33 16.40 -8.69
N LEU A 207 -3.33 16.01 -7.43
CA LEU A 207 -3.79 16.87 -6.33
C LEU A 207 -2.92 18.14 -6.11
N PRO A 208 -1.59 18.12 -6.35
CA PRO A 208 -0.76 19.33 -6.32
C PRO A 208 -1.04 20.31 -7.46
N GLN A 209 -1.82 19.93 -8.48
CA GLN A 209 -2.27 20.87 -9.51
C GLN A 209 -3.25 21.89 -8.90
N LYS A 210 -3.57 22.96 -9.64
CA LYS A 210 -4.40 24.10 -9.19
C LYS A 210 -5.89 23.73 -9.01
N LEU A 211 -6.18 22.62 -8.35
CA LEU A 211 -7.52 22.21 -7.95
C LEU A 211 -7.97 23.02 -6.75
N THR A 212 -9.22 23.44 -6.77
CA THR A 212 -9.91 24.02 -5.62
C THR A 212 -10.10 22.98 -4.51
N SER A 213 -10.31 23.43 -3.28
CA SER A 213 -10.60 22.55 -2.14
C SER A 213 -11.81 21.64 -2.38
N GLU A 214 -12.83 22.16 -3.06
CA GLU A 214 -14.06 21.44 -3.41
C GLU A 214 -13.78 20.34 -4.45
N GLU A 215 -13.07 20.67 -5.53
CA GLU A 215 -12.68 19.67 -6.55
C GLU A 215 -11.87 18.54 -5.91
N ARG A 216 -10.92 18.86 -5.02
CA ARG A 216 -10.15 17.83 -4.30
C ARG A 216 -11.04 16.91 -3.47
N LEU A 217 -12.02 17.46 -2.75
CA LEU A 217 -12.95 16.67 -1.94
C LEU A 217 -13.80 15.76 -2.83
N GLN A 218 -14.34 16.26 -3.94
CA GLN A 218 -15.13 15.46 -4.88
C GLN A 218 -14.32 14.32 -5.51
N ILE A 219 -13.07 14.58 -5.87
CA ILE A 219 -12.16 13.56 -6.41
C ILE A 219 -11.92 12.48 -5.36
N ILE A 220 -11.64 12.89 -4.11
CA ILE A 220 -11.40 11.97 -3.00
C ILE A 220 -12.66 11.17 -2.67
N GLN A 221 -13.84 11.79 -2.70
CA GLN A 221 -15.09 11.09 -2.45
C GLN A 221 -15.36 10.03 -3.52
N ARG A 222 -15.28 10.39 -4.81
CA ARG A 222 -15.41 9.43 -5.92
C ARG A 222 -14.39 8.32 -5.87
N THR A 223 -13.17 8.69 -5.48
CA THR A 223 -12.09 7.78 -5.16
C THR A 223 -12.62 6.79 -4.12
N LEU A 224 -12.91 7.23 -2.89
CA LEU A 224 -13.36 6.39 -1.77
C LEU A 224 -14.59 5.52 -2.09
N ASP A 225 -15.55 6.02 -2.86
CA ASP A 225 -16.76 5.29 -3.28
C ASP A 225 -16.44 4.13 -4.26
N GLY A 226 -15.34 4.24 -5.01
CA GLY A 226 -14.90 3.24 -5.98
C GLY A 226 -13.87 2.23 -5.46
N PHE A 227 -13.34 2.40 -4.23
CA PHE A 227 -12.20 1.59 -3.78
C PHE A 227 -12.56 0.20 -3.23
N TYR A 228 -11.75 -0.76 -3.67
CA TYR A 228 -11.47 -2.03 -3.00
C TYR A 228 -10.02 -2.09 -2.45
N TYR A 229 -9.26 -0.98 -2.48
CA TYR A 229 -7.83 -0.98 -2.15
C TYR A 229 -7.46 0.07 -1.08
N ASP A 230 -6.58 -0.34 -0.17
CA ASP A 230 -6.36 0.23 1.16
C ASP A 230 -5.39 1.43 1.20
N HIS A 231 -4.34 1.47 0.37
CA HIS A 231 -3.28 2.46 0.44
C HIS A 231 -3.70 3.86 -0.05
N SER A 232 -4.71 3.94 -0.90
CA SER A 232 -5.24 5.20 -1.45
C SER A 232 -5.97 6.03 -0.40
N CYS A 233 -6.73 5.39 0.47
CA CYS A 233 -7.53 6.06 1.51
C CYS A 233 -6.63 6.89 2.44
N ARG A 234 -5.59 6.26 3.00
CA ARG A 234 -4.60 6.94 3.87
C ARG A 234 -3.98 8.12 3.17
N PHE A 235 -3.59 7.92 1.92
CA PHE A 235 -2.87 8.91 1.16
C PHE A 235 -3.71 10.17 0.91
N CYS A 236 -4.96 9.99 0.50
CA CYS A 236 -5.93 11.08 0.33
C CYS A 236 -6.06 11.90 1.61
N VAL A 237 -6.30 11.24 2.74
CA VAL A 237 -6.47 11.85 4.06
C VAL A 237 -5.23 12.67 4.48
N LEU A 238 -4.03 12.16 4.20
CA LEU A 238 -2.79 12.85 4.58
C LEU A 238 -2.51 14.09 3.72
N LEU A 239 -2.97 14.13 2.46
CA LEU A 239 -2.84 15.30 1.59
C LEU A 239 -3.81 16.44 1.90
N MET A 240 -4.86 16.18 2.68
CA MET A 240 -5.86 17.20 2.96
C MET A 240 -5.41 18.21 4.02
N ALA A 241 -5.99 19.41 3.91
CA ALA A 241 -5.98 20.39 4.99
C ALA A 241 -6.64 19.80 6.25
N ALA A 242 -6.30 20.36 7.42
CA ALA A 242 -6.68 19.75 8.70
C ALA A 242 -8.21 19.70 8.91
N ASP A 243 -8.93 20.72 8.46
CA ASP A 243 -10.38 20.83 8.46
C ASP A 243 -11.05 19.78 7.56
N GLN A 244 -10.58 19.66 6.32
CA GLN A 244 -11.13 18.69 5.35
C GLN A 244 -10.82 17.24 5.72
N ARG A 245 -9.69 17.00 6.41
CA ARG A 245 -9.28 15.65 6.82
C ARG A 245 -10.35 14.98 7.67
N LEU A 246 -10.94 15.71 8.62
CA LEU A 246 -11.97 15.18 9.50
C LEU A 246 -13.25 14.84 8.74
N GLU A 247 -13.61 15.64 7.75
CA GLU A 247 -14.77 15.39 6.90
C GLU A 247 -14.60 14.08 6.12
N VAL A 248 -13.45 13.90 5.47
CA VAL A 248 -13.15 12.67 4.73
C VAL A 248 -13.05 11.46 5.65
N LEU A 249 -12.46 11.61 6.85
CA LEU A 249 -12.44 10.56 7.86
C LEU A 249 -13.84 10.06 8.21
N LYS A 250 -14.83 10.96 8.28
CA LYS A 250 -16.22 10.62 8.61
C LYS A 250 -17.01 10.03 7.45
N MET A 251 -16.64 10.31 6.20
CA MET A 251 -17.30 9.73 5.03
C MET A 251 -17.16 8.21 5.01
N ASN A 252 -15.97 7.69 5.37
CA ASN A 252 -15.72 6.26 5.36
C ASN A 252 -14.73 5.84 6.46
N PRO A 253 -15.13 5.88 7.73
CA PRO A 253 -14.21 5.77 8.86
C PRO A 253 -13.56 4.38 8.92
N TYR A 254 -14.27 3.31 8.53
CA TYR A 254 -13.71 1.96 8.54
C TYR A 254 -12.52 1.80 7.60
N PHE A 255 -12.68 2.04 6.29
CA PHE A 255 -11.61 1.81 5.31
C PHE A 255 -10.43 2.77 5.51
N ILE A 256 -10.70 3.99 5.99
CA ILE A 256 -9.64 4.93 6.33
C ILE A 256 -8.85 4.42 7.54
N LEU A 257 -9.50 4.00 8.63
CA LEU A 257 -8.81 3.46 9.79
C LEU A 257 -8.04 2.16 9.47
N GLU A 258 -8.62 1.27 8.68
CA GLU A 258 -7.94 0.06 8.19
C GLU A 258 -6.64 0.40 7.46
N SER A 259 -6.64 1.44 6.62
CA SER A 259 -5.43 1.89 5.91
C SER A 259 -4.31 2.40 6.83
N PHE A 260 -4.65 2.85 8.05
CA PHE A 260 -3.66 3.21 9.07
C PHE A 260 -3.09 2.00 9.81
N LEU A 261 -3.73 0.82 9.76
CA LEU A 261 -3.13 -0.42 10.27
C LEU A 261 -2.04 -0.98 9.34
N LEU A 262 -1.89 -0.42 8.15
CA LEU A 262 -0.84 -0.77 7.20
C LEU A 262 0.42 0.03 7.46
N TRP A 263 1.55 -0.58 7.12
CA TRP A 263 2.83 0.08 7.21
C TRP A 263 2.89 1.31 6.28
N PRO A 264 3.47 2.45 6.72
CA PRO A 264 4.04 2.76 8.04
C PRO A 264 3.07 3.57 8.94
N GLY A 265 1.77 3.52 8.66
CA GLY A 265 0.75 4.39 9.27
C GLY A 265 0.33 4.03 10.69
N GLN A 266 0.79 2.92 11.25
CA GLN A 266 0.25 2.32 12.49
C GLN A 266 0.33 3.25 13.70
N SER A 267 1.39 4.06 13.77
CA SER A 267 1.56 5.05 14.84
C SER A 267 0.45 6.11 14.90
N LEU A 268 -0.24 6.35 13.79
CA LEU A 268 -1.33 7.32 13.70
C LEU A 268 -2.71 6.68 13.92
N PHE A 269 -2.80 5.34 13.95
CA PHE A 269 -4.07 4.62 13.99
C PHE A 269 -4.95 5.05 15.16
N ILE A 270 -4.42 5.03 16.39
CA ILE A 270 -5.19 5.36 17.59
C ILE A 270 -5.65 6.82 17.61
N GLU A 271 -4.79 7.73 17.15
CA GLU A 271 -5.15 9.13 17.01
C GLU A 271 -6.33 9.30 16.04
N MET A 272 -6.26 8.65 14.88
CA MET A 272 -7.35 8.68 13.90
C MET A 272 -8.63 8.06 14.47
N VAL A 273 -8.54 6.95 15.23
CA VAL A 273 -9.70 6.36 15.93
C VAL A 273 -10.34 7.38 16.86
N ASN A 274 -9.56 8.13 17.65
CA ASN A 274 -10.10 9.12 18.58
C ASN A 274 -10.92 10.23 17.89
N HIS A 275 -10.61 10.54 16.62
CA HIS A 275 -11.35 11.53 15.84
C HIS A 275 -12.71 11.04 15.34
N VAL A 276 -12.88 9.73 15.11
CA VAL A 276 -14.10 9.17 14.48
C VAL A 276 -14.78 8.08 15.29
N LYS A 277 -14.32 7.78 16.51
CA LYS A 277 -14.88 6.67 17.32
C LYS A 277 -16.39 6.76 17.56
N ASN A 278 -16.94 7.98 17.60
CA ASN A 278 -18.38 8.20 17.76
C ASN A 278 -19.18 7.93 16.47
N ASP A 279 -18.50 7.87 15.33
CA ASP A 279 -19.05 7.55 14.02
C ASP A 279 -18.87 6.05 13.67
N LEU A 280 -18.26 5.26 14.57
CA LEU A 280 -18.05 3.81 14.38
C LEU A 280 -19.23 2.99 14.91
N THR A 281 -19.63 1.98 14.13
CA THR A 281 -20.63 0.97 14.51
C THR A 281 -19.94 -0.25 15.14
N GLU A 282 -20.70 -1.17 15.75
CA GLU A 282 -20.12 -2.41 16.28
C GLU A 282 -19.44 -3.24 15.20
N ILE A 283 -19.99 -3.22 13.97
CA ILE A 283 -19.42 -3.89 12.80
C ILE A 283 -18.06 -3.27 12.42
N HIS A 284 -17.92 -1.95 12.47
CA HIS A 284 -16.63 -1.30 12.21
C HIS A 284 -15.56 -1.72 13.22
N PHE A 285 -15.90 -1.74 14.52
CA PHE A 285 -14.99 -2.21 15.56
C PHE A 285 -14.59 -3.68 15.36
N LEU A 286 -15.57 -4.55 15.08
CA LEU A 286 -15.33 -5.97 14.80
C LEU A 286 -14.34 -6.16 13.64
N ASN A 287 -14.57 -5.47 12.52
CA ASN A 287 -13.72 -5.61 11.34
C ASN A 287 -12.29 -5.10 11.61
N LEU A 288 -12.12 -3.96 12.30
CA LEU A 288 -10.80 -3.45 12.67
C LEU A 288 -10.05 -4.40 13.61
N LEU A 289 -10.75 -5.00 14.58
CA LEU A 289 -10.19 -6.04 15.45
C LEU A 289 -9.78 -7.28 14.63
N TYR A 290 -10.58 -7.67 13.65
CA TYR A 290 -10.25 -8.76 12.74
C TYR A 290 -8.99 -8.46 11.93
N VAL A 291 -8.83 -7.23 11.43
CA VAL A 291 -7.59 -6.82 10.73
C VAL A 291 -6.38 -6.93 11.65
N ILE A 292 -6.46 -6.39 12.87
CA ILE A 292 -5.35 -6.44 13.84
C ILE A 292 -5.00 -7.90 14.18
N MET A 293 -6.00 -8.73 14.50
CA MET A 293 -5.77 -10.11 14.90
C MET A 293 -5.31 -10.98 13.72
N CYS A 294 -6.10 -11.01 12.65
CA CYS A 294 -5.94 -11.96 11.55
C CYS A 294 -4.91 -11.55 10.52
N GLN A 295 -4.70 -10.24 10.30
CA GLN A 295 -3.74 -9.78 9.31
C GLN A 295 -2.40 -9.35 9.93
N LYS A 296 -2.36 -9.00 11.22
CA LYS A 296 -1.13 -8.51 11.88
C LYS A 296 -0.58 -9.47 12.92
N ILE A 297 -1.35 -9.77 13.97
CA ILE A 297 -0.85 -10.59 15.09
C ILE A 297 -0.64 -12.05 14.67
N PHE A 298 -1.63 -12.72 14.07
CA PHE A 298 -1.49 -14.13 13.69
C PHE A 298 -0.41 -14.39 12.65
N PRO A 299 -0.27 -13.57 11.59
CA PRO A 299 0.81 -13.78 10.64
C PRO A 299 2.18 -13.39 11.20
N GLY A 300 2.26 -12.92 12.46
CA GLY A 300 3.52 -12.58 13.12
C GLY A 300 4.19 -11.35 12.52
N TRP A 301 3.43 -10.27 12.30
CA TRP A 301 4.02 -8.99 11.91
C TRP A 301 4.74 -8.35 13.09
N GLU A 302 5.97 -7.91 12.85
CA GLU A 302 6.89 -7.36 13.86
C GLU A 302 7.25 -5.89 13.59
N ASP A 303 6.67 -5.28 12.55
CA ASP A 303 6.96 -3.91 12.13
C ASP A 303 6.37 -2.84 13.06
N PHE A 304 5.45 -3.24 13.93
CA PHE A 304 4.83 -2.41 14.96
C PHE A 304 4.44 -3.25 16.19
N ASP A 305 4.23 -2.63 17.36
CA ASP A 305 3.69 -3.33 18.52
C ASP A 305 2.15 -3.47 18.41
N TYR A 306 1.72 -4.48 17.66
CA TYR A 306 0.29 -4.74 17.48
C TYR A 306 -0.40 -5.24 18.75
N PHE A 307 0.34 -5.74 19.74
CA PHE A 307 -0.22 -6.18 21.02
C PHE A 307 -0.63 -4.99 21.86
N ASP A 308 0.24 -3.97 21.92
CA ASP A 308 -0.05 -2.71 22.60
C ASP A 308 -1.10 -1.92 21.84
N LEU A 309 -1.02 -1.87 20.49
CA LEU A 309 -2.06 -1.25 19.66
C LEU A 309 -3.44 -1.89 19.87
N LEU A 310 -3.52 -3.23 19.94
CA LEU A 310 -4.77 -3.93 20.24
C LEU A 310 -5.31 -3.54 21.61
N ARG A 311 -4.44 -3.48 22.64
CA ARG A 311 -4.84 -3.14 24.00
C ARG A 311 -5.38 -1.71 24.08
N GLU A 312 -4.68 -0.77 23.46
CA GLU A 312 -5.10 0.62 23.41
C GLU A 312 -6.42 0.77 22.63
N PHE A 313 -6.52 0.14 21.45
CA PHE A 313 -7.75 0.16 20.67
C PHE A 313 -8.93 -0.44 21.43
N TRP A 314 -8.75 -1.59 22.09
CA TRP A 314 -9.78 -2.23 22.92
C TRP A 314 -10.27 -1.33 24.05
N SER A 315 -9.39 -0.51 24.63
CA SER A 315 -9.77 0.45 25.68
C SER A 315 -10.73 1.54 25.18
N LEU A 316 -10.68 1.86 23.87
CA LEU A 316 -11.51 2.88 23.23
C LEU A 316 -12.89 2.36 22.79
N ILE A 317 -13.09 1.04 22.75
CA ILE A 317 -14.35 0.43 22.34
C ILE A 317 -15.41 0.58 23.46
N PRO A 318 -16.62 1.10 23.16
CA PRO A 318 -17.73 1.19 24.12
C PRO A 318 -18.10 -0.17 24.72
N ASN A 319 -18.63 -0.19 25.94
CA ASN A 319 -18.95 -1.45 26.63
C ASN A 319 -20.08 -2.22 25.93
N GLU A 320 -21.05 -1.51 25.37
CA GLU A 320 -22.16 -2.07 24.61
C GLU A 320 -21.64 -2.80 23.37
N CYS A 321 -20.65 -2.21 22.69
CA CYS A 321 -19.96 -2.85 21.58
C CYS A 321 -19.16 -4.08 22.03
N LYS A 322 -18.49 -4.04 23.20
CA LYS A 322 -17.77 -5.21 23.74
C LYS A 322 -18.71 -6.38 24.03
N GLU A 323 -19.91 -6.12 24.52
CA GLU A 323 -20.93 -7.17 24.71
C GLU A 323 -21.36 -7.78 23.38
N PHE A 324 -21.59 -6.96 22.34
CA PHE A 324 -21.85 -7.46 20.99
C PHE A 324 -20.73 -8.36 20.47
N LEU A 325 -19.46 -7.96 20.69
CA LEU A 325 -18.29 -8.69 20.21
C LEU A 325 -18.16 -10.09 20.82
N LYS A 326 -18.71 -10.34 22.03
CA LYS A 326 -18.71 -11.68 22.67
C LYS A 326 -19.42 -12.74 21.84
N GLY A 327 -20.32 -12.35 20.93
CA GLY A 327 -21.01 -13.26 20.03
C GLY A 327 -20.16 -13.79 18.87
N PHE A 328 -18.93 -13.31 18.69
CA PHE A 328 -18.08 -13.64 17.55
C PHE A 328 -16.89 -14.52 17.95
N GLU A 329 -16.50 -15.42 17.05
CA GLU A 329 -15.39 -16.38 17.26
C GLU A 329 -14.04 -15.70 17.56
N ILE A 330 -13.86 -14.45 17.11
CA ILE A 330 -12.63 -13.68 17.31
C ILE A 330 -12.45 -13.18 18.77
N TYR A 331 -13.52 -13.17 19.57
CA TYR A 331 -13.50 -12.61 20.93
C TYR A 331 -12.58 -13.37 21.89
N GLU A 332 -12.61 -14.70 21.86
CA GLU A 332 -11.75 -15.55 22.69
C GLU A 332 -10.24 -15.31 22.40
N PRO A 333 -9.80 -15.33 21.12
CA PRO A 333 -8.45 -14.91 20.74
C PRO A 333 -8.06 -13.51 21.25
N ILE A 334 -8.95 -12.52 21.13
CA ILE A 334 -8.69 -11.15 21.60
C ILE A 334 -8.49 -11.16 23.12
N SER A 335 -9.40 -11.80 23.86
CA SER A 335 -9.34 -11.88 25.32
C SER A 335 -8.04 -12.53 25.80
N LEU A 336 -7.60 -13.58 25.10
CA LEU A 336 -6.33 -14.24 25.36
C LEU A 336 -5.13 -13.31 25.12
N VAL A 337 -5.13 -12.54 24.03
CA VAL A 337 -4.07 -11.56 23.75
C VAL A 337 -4.07 -10.43 24.79
N LEU A 338 -5.24 -9.92 25.18
CA LEU A 338 -5.34 -8.87 26.20
C LEU A 338 -4.80 -9.36 27.55
N ALA A 339 -5.03 -10.63 27.90
CA ALA A 339 -4.57 -11.22 29.16
C ALA A 339 -3.06 -11.56 29.17
N LYS A 340 -2.53 -12.11 28.06
CA LYS A 340 -1.16 -12.69 28.02
C LYS A 340 -0.16 -11.89 27.18
N GLY A 341 -0.62 -10.92 26.39
CA GLY A 341 0.20 -10.20 25.42
C GLY A 341 0.86 -11.17 24.44
N ARG A 342 2.14 -10.96 24.14
CA ARG A 342 2.94 -11.82 23.24
C ARG A 342 2.97 -13.29 23.66
N ARG A 343 2.79 -13.59 24.96
CA ARG A 343 2.75 -14.97 25.47
C ARG A 343 1.54 -15.76 25.00
N ALA A 344 0.54 -15.11 24.40
CA ALA A 344 -0.62 -15.76 23.78
C ALA A 344 -0.30 -16.53 22.51
N LEU A 345 0.78 -16.20 21.78
CA LEU A 345 1.06 -16.71 20.43
C LEU A 345 0.99 -18.24 20.27
N PRO A 346 1.56 -19.06 21.19
CA PRO A 346 1.46 -20.51 21.07
C PRO A 346 0.02 -21.04 21.15
N GLU A 347 -0.83 -20.38 21.93
CA GLU A 347 -2.21 -20.78 22.18
C GLU A 347 -3.16 -20.29 21.07
N LEU A 348 -2.88 -19.12 20.48
CA LEU A 348 -3.65 -18.58 19.35
C LEU A 348 -3.67 -19.53 18.14
N LYS A 349 -2.65 -20.36 17.99
CA LYS A 349 -2.57 -21.39 16.93
C LYS A 349 -3.79 -22.32 16.91
N LYS A 350 -4.46 -22.54 18.05
CA LYS A 350 -5.63 -23.41 18.16
C LYS A 350 -6.89 -22.84 17.48
N TYR A 351 -7.00 -21.52 17.43
CA TYR A 351 -8.19 -20.84 16.92
C TYR A 351 -8.16 -20.67 15.40
N PHE A 352 -6.98 -20.77 14.79
CA PHE A 352 -6.78 -20.50 13.37
C PHE A 352 -5.92 -21.58 12.70
N PRO A 353 -6.41 -22.84 12.66
CA PRO A 353 -5.64 -23.97 12.14
C PRO A 353 -5.26 -23.81 10.65
N HIS A 354 -6.05 -23.05 9.88
CA HIS A 354 -5.75 -22.77 8.47
C HIS A 354 -4.47 -21.94 8.27
N PHE A 355 -4.03 -21.19 9.28
CA PHE A 355 -2.77 -20.46 9.24
C PHE A 355 -1.56 -21.32 9.61
N GLN A 356 -1.74 -22.62 9.88
CA GLN A 356 -0.65 -23.56 10.17
C GLN A 356 -0.13 -24.31 8.93
N GLN A 357 -0.82 -24.25 7.78
CA GLN A 357 -0.55 -25.13 6.63
C GLN A 357 0.33 -24.52 5.52
N HIS A 358 0.92 -23.34 5.73
CA HIS A 358 1.73 -22.63 4.73
C HIS A 358 2.98 -22.06 5.37
#